data_AF-A0A0N0ZNT0-F1
#
_entry.id   AF-A0A0N0ZNT0-F1
#
_cell.length_a   1.000
_cell.length_b   1.000
_cell.length_c   1.000
_cell.angle_alpha   90.00
_cell.angle_beta   90.00
_cell.angle_gamma   90.00
#
_symmetry.space_group_name_H-M   'P 1'
#
loop_
_entity.id
_entity.type
_entity.pdbx_description
1 polymer ?
#
loop_
_entity_poly.entity_id
_entity_poly.type
_entity_poly.pdbx_seq_one_letter_code
_entity_poly.pdbx_strand_id
1 'polypeptide(L)' 'MNDKEEALLHCQLLRMARGEEEALEALYQTLAPWVFALIHRILKNPEVAKEVLQDTFLRVYQQAGRVRIYV' A
#
# COMPACT_ATOMS: atom_id res chain seq x y z
N MET A 1 -10.58 22.66 -18.96
CA MET A 1 -10.11 22.04 -17.71
C MET A 1 -11.37 21.59 -17.01
N ASN A 2 -11.66 20.30 -17.07
CA ASN A 2 -13.05 19.81 -16.91
C ASN A 2 -13.45 19.81 -15.44
N ASP A 3 -14.54 20.49 -15.09
CA ASP A 3 -15.13 20.50 -13.74
C ASP A 3 -15.39 19.08 -13.19
N LYS A 4 -15.52 18.09 -14.08
CA LYS A 4 -15.62 16.66 -13.73
C LYS A 4 -14.32 16.06 -13.19
N GLU A 5 -13.16 16.48 -13.69
CA GLU A 5 -11.86 15.97 -13.25
C GLU A 5 -11.54 16.46 -11.83
N GLU A 6 -11.90 17.72 -11.53
CA GLU A 6 -11.68 18.32 -10.21
C GLU A 6 -12.56 17.66 -9.15
N ALA A 7 -13.83 17.36 -9.48
CA ALA A 7 -14.72 16.59 -8.61
C ALA A 7 -14.24 15.14 -8.41
N LEU A 8 -13.65 14.51 -9.43
CA LEU A 8 -13.12 13.16 -9.34
C LEU A 8 -11.89 13.10 -8.42
N LEU A 9 -10.99 14.08 -8.55
CA LEU A 9 -9.81 14.24 -7.68
C LEU A 9 -10.21 14.48 -6.23
N HIS A 10 -11.22 15.33 -6.00
CA HIS A 10 -11.71 15.63 -4.65
C HIS A 10 -12.35 14.41 -3.96
N CYS A 11 -13.12 13.62 -4.70
CA CYS A 11 -13.68 12.36 -4.20
C CYS A 11 -12.61 11.31 -3.90
N GLN A 12 -11.55 11.23 -4.70
CA GLN A 12 -10.43 10.31 -4.45
C GLN A 12 -9.64 10.70 -3.19
N LEU A 13 -9.41 12.00 -2.98
CA LEU A 13 -8.75 12.51 -1.77
C LEU A 13 -9.57 12.26 -0.49
N LEU A 14 -10.90 12.41 -0.53
CA LEU A 14 -11.78 12.14 0.61
C LEU A 14 -11.83 10.65 1.01
N ARG A 15 -11.67 9.73 0.05
CA ARG A 15 -11.60 8.28 0.31
C ARG A 15 -10.28 7.86 0.93
N MET A 16 -9.17 8.48 0.51
CA MET A 16 -7.87 8.29 1.17
C MET A 16 -7.88 8.81 2.62
N ALA A 17 -8.58 9.91 2.90
CA ALA A 17 -8.69 10.48 4.25
C ALA A 17 -9.54 9.65 5.22
N ARG A 18 -10.34 8.70 4.72
CA ARG A 18 -11.21 7.83 5.55
C ARG A 18 -10.50 6.59 6.11
N GLY A 19 -9.22 6.39 5.82
CA GLY A 19 -8.49 5.22 6.31
C GLY A 19 -9.05 3.91 5.73
N GLU A 20 -9.52 3.96 4.48
CA GLU A 20 -10.10 2.81 3.78
C GLU A 20 -9.00 1.76 3.55
N GLU A 21 -9.14 0.58 4.15
CA GLU A 21 -8.27 -0.59 3.93
C GLU A 21 -8.05 -0.88 2.44
N GLU A 22 -9.02 -0.52 1.59
CA GLU A 22 -8.99 -0.58 0.14
C GLU A 22 -7.83 0.21 -0.49
N ALA A 23 -7.43 1.35 0.09
CA ALA A 23 -6.31 2.15 -0.42
C ALA A 23 -4.97 1.47 -0.14
N LEU A 24 -4.86 0.79 1.00
CA LEU A 24 -3.68 0.01 1.36
C LEU A 24 -3.63 -1.31 0.57
N GLU A 25 -4.77 -1.92 0.29
CA GLU A 25 -4.87 -3.08 -0.60
C GLU A 25 -4.47 -2.73 -2.04
N ALA A 26 -4.91 -1.59 -2.57
CA ALA A 26 -4.48 -1.11 -3.88
C ALA A 26 -2.96 -0.85 -3.94
N LEU A 27 -2.40 -0.28 -2.87
CA LEU A 27 -0.96 -0.07 -2.71
C LEU A 27 -0.21 -1.41 -2.64
N TYR A 28 -0.77 -2.40 -1.92
CA TYR A 28 -0.24 -3.76 -1.84
C TYR A 28 -0.21 -4.42 -3.22
N GLN A 29 -1.32 -4.40 -3.96
CA GLN A 29 -1.40 -5.00 -5.30
C GLN A 29 -0.36 -4.39 -6.27
N THR A 30 -0.05 -3.11 -6.11
CA THR A 30 0.92 -2.41 -6.96
C THR A 30 2.37 -2.66 -6.55
N LEU A 31 2.67 -2.63 -5.24
CA LEU A 31 4.04 -2.70 -4.74
C LEU A 31 4.53 -4.13 -4.47
N ALA A 32 3.63 -5.08 -4.17
CA ALA A 32 4.01 -6.45 -3.83
C ALA A 32 4.88 -7.14 -4.89
N PRO A 33 4.62 -7.02 -6.21
CA PRO A 33 5.47 -7.62 -7.24
C PRO A 33 6.91 -7.07 -7.24
N TRP A 34 7.05 -5.76 -7.02
CA TRP A 34 8.34 -5.09 -7.01
C TRP A 34 9.16 -5.42 -5.76
N VAL A 35 8.50 -5.40 -4.60
CA VAL A 35 9.13 -5.74 -3.32
C VAL A 35 9.51 -7.22 -3.30
N PHE A 36 8.66 -8.10 -3.83
CA PHE A 36 8.98 -9.52 -3.98
C PHE A 36 10.19 -9.74 -4.87
N ALA A 37 10.28 -9.07 -6.02
CA ALA A 37 11.43 -9.17 -6.91
C ALA A 37 12.74 -8.73 -6.23
N LEU A 38 12.69 -7.66 -5.41
CA LEU A 38 13.82 -7.19 -4.63
C LEU A 38 14.25 -8.20 -3.55
N ILE A 39 13.29 -8.68 -2.75
CA ILE A 39 13.55 -9.67 -1.69
C ILE A 39 14.10 -10.96 -2.30
N HIS A 40 13.49 -11.44 -3.38
CA HIS A 40 13.92 -12.64 -4.08
C HIS A 40 15.34 -12.50 -4.64
N ARG A 41 15.72 -11.31 -5.12
CA ARG A 41 17.10 -11.04 -5.58
C ARG A 41 18.13 -11.13 -4.45
N ILE A 42 17.75 -10.78 -3.22
CA ILE A 42 18.62 -10.84 -2.03
C ILE A 42 18.68 -12.26 -1.48
N LEU A 43 17.53 -12.90 -1.25
CA LEU A 43 17.43 -14.18 -0.56
C LEU A 43 17.61 -15.39 -1.48
N LYS A 44 17.34 -15.24 -2.79
CA LYS A 44 17.40 -16.30 -3.82
C LYS A 44 16.62 -17.57 -3.47
N ASN A 45 15.69 -17.48 -2.51
CA ASN A 45 14.79 -18.55 -2.10
C ASN A 45 13.35 -18.02 -2.18
N PRO A 46 12.49 -18.57 -3.04
CA PRO A 46 11.15 -18.06 -3.26
C PRO A 46 10.24 -18.23 -2.03
N GLU A 47 10.42 -19.27 -1.23
CA GLU A 47 9.56 -19.51 -0.05
C GLU A 47 9.89 -18.51 1.06
N VAL A 48 11.18 -18.34 1.37
CA VAL A 48 11.62 -17.33 2.35
C VAL A 48 11.29 -15.92 1.87
N ALA A 49 11.36 -15.65 0.56
CA ALA A 49 10.99 -14.35 0.01
C ALA A 49 9.49 -14.03 0.19
N LYS A 50 8.60 -15.03 0.10
CA LYS A 50 7.17 -14.84 0.37
C LYS A 50 6.90 -14.55 1.84
N GLU A 51 7.56 -15.26 2.76
CA GLU A 51 7.42 -15.02 4.20
C GLU A 51 7.88 -13.60 4.57
N VAL A 52 9.05 -13.18 4.09
CA VAL A 52 9.58 -11.84 4.34
C VAL A 52 8.71 -10.76 3.71
N LEU A 53 8.15 -11.01 2.52
CA LEU A 53 7.19 -10.10 1.89
C LEU A 53 5.96 -9.90 2.78
N GLN A 54 5.33 -11.00 3.23
CA GLN A 54 4.15 -10.94 4.10
C GLN A 54 4.44 -10.22 5.41
N ASP A 55 5.55 -10.55 6.09
CA ASP A 55 5.97 -9.89 7.33
C ASP A 55 6.23 -8.39 7.14
N THR A 56 6.83 -8.01 6.01
CA THR A 56 7.12 -6.61 5.69
C THR A 56 5.82 -5.83 5.53
N PHE A 57 4.87 -6.35 4.74
CA PHE A 57 3.59 -5.69 4.52
C PHE A 57 2.71 -5.70 5.78
N LEU A 58 2.75 -6.75 6.59
CA LEU A 58 2.05 -6.79 7.88
C LEU A 58 2.56 -5.68 8.83
N ARG A 59 3.87 -5.45 8.87
CA ARG A 59 4.48 -4.36 9.67
C ARG A 59 4.09 -2.99 9.13
N VAL A 60 4.08 -2.81 7.80
CA VAL A 60 3.65 -1.56 7.16
C VAL A 60 2.18 -1.28 7.47
N TYR A 61 1.30 -2.29 7.39
CA TYR A 61 -0.11 -2.14 7.76
C TYR A 61 -0.29 -1.77 9.23
N GLN A 62 0.39 -2.47 10.14
CA GLN A 62 0.35 -2.15 11.58
C GLN A 62 0.86 -0.74 11.88
N GLN A 63 1.86 -0.25 11.14
CA GLN A 63 2.34 1.12 11.25
C GLN A 63 1.37 2.13 10.63
N ALA A 64 0.82 1.85 9.45
CA ALA A 64 -0.14 2.71 8.75
C ALA A 64 -1.43 2.90 9.55
N GLY A 65 -1.98 1.82 10.14
CA GLY A 65 -3.11 1.90 11.07
C GLY A 65 -2.79 2.63 12.39
N ARG A 66 -1.49 2.76 12.73
CA ARG A 66 -1.00 3.59 13.83
C ARG A 66 -0.70 5.03 13.43
N VAL A 67 -0.65 5.37 12.14
CA VAL A 67 -0.52 6.77 11.70
C VAL A 67 -1.85 7.46 11.98
N ARG A 68 -1.96 7.92 13.22
CA ARG A 68 -2.85 9.00 13.66
C ARG A 68 -2.43 10.23 12.86
N ILE A 69 -3.06 10.46 11.71
CA ILE A 69 -2.91 11.72 10.99
C ILE A 69 -3.42 12.80 11.95
N TYR A 70 -2.49 13.58 12.50
CA TYR A 70 -2.83 14.81 13.20
C TYR A 70 -3.37 15.79 12.16
N VAL A 71 -4.61 16.23 12.43
CA VAL A 71 -5.25 17.52 12.11
C VAL A 71 -4.80 18.23 10.84
#